data_AF-A0A955P6G1-F1
#
_entry.id   AF-A0A955P6G1-F1
#
_cell.length_a   1.000
_cell.length_b   1.000
_cell.length_c   1.000
_cell.angle_alpha   90.00
_cell.angle_beta   90.00
_cell.angle_gamma   90.00
#
_symmetry.space_group_name_H-M   'P 1'
#
loop_
_entity.id
_entity.type
_entity.pdbx_description
1 polymer ?
#
loop_
_entity_poly.entity_id
_entity_poly.type
_entity_poly.pdbx_seq_one_letter_code
_entity_poly.pdbx_strand_id
1 'polypeptide(L)'
;SPMVLGSSDSNQLTLLSYITVLNAGILSIAFFKRWRLLYNLSFLATWSLYFVSLFTLRGTGDDLIGQNLFFVSLFFVTYTVVPYLRSILSKETARLSDFAITLPNAAVAFGFSYTWLYNLQWDNWSSAVSISYAALFGALAAIIHLRNPENRTAIVLLLGKASLFLVLTVPLLVSGNWITLFWFLEAVVLLGIGLALKERLPVLGATALLALSIGKLFYHDYSDLYGFSERLVYFDGYSYLLWGRLATILTAVGSTFAFAELVSKKGEFLGESRKTMTSLFQTLFGVLLFTTLNIETVTFFSEYYPDSRDASLSVLWTLFSVGLMSLGFLDNKKPLRSLSIALFGVTAAKVLLFDLAHVDTPYRVLSLIVLGVMLIGASFLYHKFAGRILERREVV
;
A
#
# COMPACT_ATOMS: atom_id res chain seq x y z
N SER A 1 38.14 12.02 -37.31
CA SER A 1 39.44 12.42 -36.72
C SER A 1 39.55 11.94 -35.30
N PRO A 2 40.73 11.46 -34.90
CA PRO A 2 40.96 10.76 -33.64
C PRO A 2 41.06 11.78 -32.50
N MET A 3 40.24 11.65 -31.47
CA MET A 3 40.34 12.47 -30.26
C MET A 3 39.81 11.65 -29.09
N VAL A 4 40.40 11.63 -27.90
CA VAL A 4 41.71 12.02 -27.38
C VAL A 4 41.78 11.19 -26.08
N LEU A 5 42.97 10.72 -25.74
CA LEU A 5 43.27 10.06 -24.48
C LEU A 5 42.86 10.95 -23.30
N GLY A 6 41.71 10.64 -22.71
CA GLY A 6 41.25 11.18 -21.43
C GLY A 6 40.76 10.02 -20.58
N SER A 7 40.77 10.19 -19.26
CA SER A 7 40.17 9.24 -18.32
C SER A 7 38.75 8.87 -18.81
N SER A 8 38.28 7.66 -18.47
CA SER A 8 36.92 7.18 -18.81
C SER A 8 35.84 8.25 -18.63
N ASP A 9 36.03 9.11 -17.63
CA ASP A 9 35.11 10.13 -17.16
C ASP A 9 34.96 11.30 -18.14
N SER A 10 36.04 11.74 -18.80
CA SER A 10 35.98 12.85 -19.78
C SER A 10 35.24 12.47 -21.06
N ASN A 11 35.24 11.18 -21.40
CA ASN A 11 34.58 10.67 -22.60
C ASN A 11 33.05 10.63 -22.44
N GLN A 12 32.56 10.33 -21.24
CA GLN A 12 31.12 10.29 -20.96
C GLN A 12 30.50 11.69 -20.94
N LEU A 13 31.12 12.65 -20.25
CA LEU A 13 30.65 14.04 -20.25
C LEU A 13 30.55 14.62 -21.67
N THR A 14 31.55 14.34 -22.50
CA THR A 14 31.60 14.82 -23.90
C THR A 14 30.45 14.23 -24.72
N LEU A 15 30.20 12.92 -24.60
CA LEU A 15 29.09 12.25 -25.29
C LEU A 15 27.73 12.81 -24.88
N LEU A 16 27.48 12.95 -23.57
CA LEU A 16 26.18 13.42 -23.06
C LEU A 16 25.92 14.89 -23.39
N SER A 17 26.97 15.73 -23.36
CA SER A 17 26.89 17.12 -23.79
C SER A 17 26.58 17.22 -25.29
N TYR A 18 27.24 16.37 -26.10
CA TYR A 18 26.96 16.30 -27.53
C TYR A 18 25.50 15.91 -27.83
N ILE A 19 24.98 14.88 -27.16
CA ILE A 19 23.58 14.46 -27.28
C ILE A 19 22.63 15.60 -26.89
N THR A 20 22.97 16.37 -25.85
CA THR A 20 22.18 17.52 -25.40
C THR A 20 22.07 18.60 -26.47
N VAL A 21 23.20 19.00 -27.07
CA VAL A 21 23.23 20.01 -28.15
C VAL A 21 22.47 19.51 -29.38
N LEU A 22 22.66 18.24 -29.75
CA LEU A 22 21.93 17.61 -30.84
C LEU A 22 20.41 17.62 -30.60
N ASN A 23 19.98 17.26 -29.39
CA ASN A 23 18.59 17.30 -28.98
C ASN A 23 18.02 18.71 -29.04
N ALA A 24 18.73 19.74 -28.56
CA ALA A 24 18.26 21.12 -28.66
C ALA A 24 17.97 21.53 -30.11
N GLY A 25 18.84 21.15 -31.06
CA GLY A 25 18.63 21.40 -32.49
C GLY A 25 17.42 20.65 -33.05
N ILE A 26 17.35 19.32 -32.81
CA ILE A 26 16.26 18.48 -33.32
C ILE A 26 14.92 18.91 -32.75
N LEU A 27 14.86 19.23 -31.46
CA LEU A 27 13.63 19.62 -30.77
C LEU A 27 13.16 21.00 -31.18
N SER A 28 14.07 21.94 -31.48
CA SER A 28 13.71 23.23 -32.06
C SER A 28 12.99 23.03 -33.40
N ILE A 29 13.55 22.20 -34.28
CA ILE A 29 12.93 21.89 -35.58
C ILE A 29 11.61 21.15 -35.38
N ALA A 30 11.57 20.16 -34.50
CA ALA A 30 10.38 19.38 -34.20
C ALA A 30 9.27 20.26 -33.62
N PHE A 31 9.62 21.30 -32.85
CA PHE A 31 8.71 22.31 -32.27
C PHE A 31 8.12 23.27 -33.32
N PHE A 32 8.84 23.61 -34.39
CA PHE A 32 8.26 24.45 -35.45
C PHE A 32 7.52 23.65 -36.52
N LYS A 33 7.99 22.45 -36.90
CA LYS A 33 7.45 21.70 -38.06
C LYS A 33 6.48 20.56 -37.73
N ARG A 34 6.18 20.28 -36.45
CA ARG A 34 5.32 19.17 -35.97
C ARG A 34 5.75 17.77 -36.43
N TRP A 35 7.04 17.56 -36.67
CA TRP A 35 7.55 16.25 -37.09
C TRP A 35 7.60 15.26 -35.92
N ARG A 36 6.45 14.61 -35.67
CA ARG A 36 6.28 13.62 -34.58
C ARG A 36 7.30 12.48 -34.69
N LEU A 37 7.54 11.97 -35.90
CA LEU A 37 8.52 10.91 -36.12
C LEU A 37 9.92 11.34 -35.66
N LEU A 38 10.34 12.56 -36.00
CA LEU A 38 11.64 13.08 -35.62
C LEU A 38 11.78 13.23 -34.10
N TYR A 39 10.72 13.71 -33.42
CA TYR A 39 10.67 13.79 -31.97
C TYR A 39 10.77 12.40 -31.32
N ASN A 40 10.03 11.42 -31.83
CA ASN A 40 10.04 10.05 -31.32
C ASN A 40 11.39 9.35 -31.54
N LEU A 41 12.01 9.54 -32.70
CA LEU A 41 13.33 9.00 -33.00
C LEU A 41 14.41 9.65 -32.13
N SER A 42 14.33 10.96 -31.90
CA SER A 42 15.25 11.67 -31.01
C SER A 42 15.13 11.15 -29.57
N PHE A 43 13.91 10.94 -29.08
CA PHE A 43 13.67 10.32 -27.77
C PHE A 43 14.31 8.93 -27.66
N LEU A 44 14.02 8.05 -28.62
CA LEU A 44 14.56 6.69 -28.64
C LEU A 44 16.09 6.70 -28.73
N ALA A 45 16.65 7.50 -29.65
CA ALA A 45 18.09 7.61 -29.82
C ALA A 45 18.77 8.12 -28.54
N THR A 46 18.20 9.13 -27.87
CA THR A 46 18.77 9.68 -26.63
C THR A 46 18.84 8.64 -25.53
N TRP A 47 17.73 7.95 -25.25
CA TRP A 47 17.71 6.95 -24.18
C TRP A 47 18.50 5.69 -24.53
N SER A 48 18.52 5.27 -25.80
CA SER A 48 19.36 4.16 -26.25
C SER A 48 20.85 4.49 -26.17
N LEU A 49 21.27 5.68 -26.62
CA LEU A 49 22.67 6.11 -26.52
C LEU A 49 23.08 6.31 -25.06
N TYR A 50 22.19 6.87 -24.23
CA TYR A 50 22.43 6.97 -22.79
C TYR A 50 22.64 5.58 -22.19
N PHE A 51 21.74 4.63 -22.44
CA PHE A 51 21.86 3.25 -21.96
C PHE A 51 23.16 2.59 -22.42
N VAL A 52 23.50 2.68 -23.71
CA VAL A 52 24.75 2.12 -24.26
C VAL A 52 25.98 2.77 -23.62
N SER A 53 25.93 4.07 -23.31
CA SER A 53 27.03 4.76 -22.65
C SER A 53 27.38 4.15 -21.28
N LEU A 54 26.39 3.63 -20.56
CA LEU A 54 26.58 3.00 -19.24
C LEU A 54 27.42 1.71 -19.31
N PHE A 55 27.34 0.95 -20.40
CA PHE A 55 28.05 -0.32 -20.55
C PHE A 55 29.40 -0.17 -21.23
N THR A 56 29.52 0.83 -22.11
CA THR A 56 30.69 1.02 -22.98
C THR A 56 31.76 1.90 -22.34
N LEU A 57 31.34 2.92 -21.59
CA LEU A 57 32.22 3.84 -20.89
C LEU A 57 32.24 3.40 -19.42
N ARG A 58 33.14 2.48 -19.07
CA ARG A 58 33.32 1.92 -17.71
C ARG A 58 33.85 2.95 -16.70
N GLY A 59 33.15 4.07 -16.53
CA GLY A 59 33.32 5.01 -15.44
C GLY A 59 32.22 4.78 -14.41
N THR A 60 32.36 3.75 -13.58
CA THR A 60 31.48 3.49 -12.43
C THR A 60 32.14 3.94 -11.13
N GLY A 61 32.89 5.04 -11.17
CA GLY A 61 33.35 5.72 -9.96
C GLY A 61 32.26 6.64 -9.43
N ASP A 62 32.23 6.83 -8.10
CA ASP A 62 31.26 7.70 -7.41
C ASP A 62 31.21 9.13 -8.00
N ASP A 63 32.33 9.59 -8.57
CA ASP A 63 32.50 10.92 -9.18
C ASP A 63 31.62 11.18 -10.42
N LEU A 64 31.15 10.13 -11.11
CA LEU A 64 30.33 10.27 -12.33
C LEU A 64 28.82 10.25 -12.08
N ILE A 65 28.39 9.93 -10.87
CA ILE A 65 26.96 9.70 -10.59
C ILE A 65 26.19 11.03 -10.62
N GLY A 66 26.77 12.09 -10.06
CA GLY A 66 26.18 13.43 -10.10
C GLY A 66 25.99 13.95 -11.53
N GLN A 67 26.97 13.70 -12.41
CA GLN A 67 26.87 14.03 -13.84
C GLN A 67 25.74 13.28 -14.51
N ASN A 68 25.64 11.97 -14.27
CA ASN A 68 24.59 11.14 -14.85
C ASN A 68 23.20 11.56 -14.39
N LEU A 69 23.02 11.86 -13.11
CA LEU A 69 21.75 12.39 -12.58
C LEU A 69 21.39 13.73 -13.21
N PHE A 70 22.37 14.62 -13.45
CA PHE A 70 22.14 15.87 -14.15
C PHE A 70 21.63 15.66 -15.58
N PHE A 71 22.29 14.82 -16.39
CA PHE A 71 21.87 14.58 -17.77
C PHE A 71 20.54 13.83 -17.86
N VAL A 72 20.28 12.85 -17.00
CA VAL A 72 18.98 12.17 -16.89
C VAL A 72 17.87 13.18 -16.60
N SER A 73 18.09 14.09 -15.64
CA SER A 73 17.13 15.15 -15.31
C SER A 73 16.94 16.13 -16.47
N LEU A 74 18.01 16.48 -17.17
CA LEU A 74 17.97 17.37 -18.33
C LEU A 74 17.15 16.76 -19.48
N PHE A 75 17.40 15.49 -19.82
CA PHE A 75 16.63 14.77 -20.84
C PHE A 75 15.17 14.60 -20.43
N PHE A 76 14.93 14.27 -19.15
CA PHE A 76 13.57 14.19 -18.61
C PHE A 76 12.80 15.49 -18.81
N VAL A 77 13.35 16.63 -18.37
CA VAL A 77 12.70 17.95 -18.50
C VAL A 77 12.47 18.27 -19.97
N THR A 78 13.46 18.01 -20.81
CA THR A 78 13.41 18.28 -22.25
C THR A 78 12.24 17.56 -22.94
N TYR A 79 12.13 16.25 -22.80
CA TYR A 79 11.06 15.45 -23.43
C TYR A 79 9.72 15.52 -22.68
N THR A 80 9.70 16.09 -21.48
CA THR A 80 8.46 16.40 -20.77
C THR A 80 7.90 17.73 -21.24
N VAL A 81 8.70 18.79 -21.27
CA VAL A 81 8.24 20.17 -21.47
C VAL A 81 7.87 20.46 -22.94
N VAL A 82 8.64 19.94 -23.91
CA VAL A 82 8.46 20.26 -25.35
C VAL A 82 7.03 20.04 -25.88
N PRO A 83 6.35 18.89 -25.62
CA PRO A 83 4.98 18.68 -26.05
C PRO A 83 3.97 19.69 -25.45
N TYR A 84 4.24 20.16 -24.22
CA TYR A 84 3.38 21.11 -23.53
C TYR A 84 3.71 22.58 -23.86
N LEU A 85 4.93 22.90 -24.29
CA LEU A 85 5.32 24.27 -24.69
C LEU A 85 4.40 24.83 -25.78
N ARG A 86 3.95 23.99 -26.73
CA ARG A 86 2.98 24.44 -27.74
C ARG A 86 1.63 24.78 -27.14
N SER A 87 1.12 23.94 -26.25
CA SER A 87 -0.13 24.24 -25.54
C SER A 87 -0.06 25.58 -24.78
N ILE A 88 1.13 25.92 -24.27
CA ILE A 88 1.42 27.15 -23.53
C ILE A 88 1.58 28.37 -24.46
N LEU A 89 2.31 28.23 -25.58
CA LEU A 89 2.70 29.34 -26.44
C LEU A 89 1.72 29.58 -27.61
N SER A 90 1.24 28.52 -28.26
CA SER A 90 0.35 28.62 -29.42
C SER A 90 -1.13 28.40 -29.11
N LYS A 91 -1.49 28.17 -27.84
CA LYS A 91 -2.86 27.90 -27.35
C LYS A 91 -3.58 26.76 -28.07
N GLU A 92 -2.85 25.86 -28.70
CA GLU A 92 -3.44 24.74 -29.43
C GLU A 92 -4.02 23.69 -28.47
N THR A 93 -5.18 23.14 -28.83
CA THR A 93 -5.75 21.97 -28.15
C THR A 93 -4.96 20.74 -28.56
N ALA A 94 -4.22 20.17 -27.62
CA ALA A 94 -3.38 19.02 -27.87
C ALA A 94 -4.18 17.71 -27.87
N ARG A 95 -3.85 16.78 -28.78
CA ARG A 95 -4.44 15.45 -28.81
C ARG A 95 -3.71 14.54 -27.83
N LEU A 96 -4.37 13.49 -27.34
CA LEU A 96 -3.74 12.44 -26.51
C LEU A 96 -2.44 11.90 -27.14
N SER A 97 -2.42 11.72 -28.46
CA SER A 97 -1.24 11.25 -29.21
C SER A 97 -0.02 12.17 -29.11
N ASP A 98 -0.21 13.47 -28.88
CA ASP A 98 0.89 14.42 -28.77
C ASP A 98 1.69 14.23 -27.47
N PHE A 99 1.13 13.50 -26.51
CA PHE A 99 1.74 13.23 -25.21
C PHE A 99 2.26 11.80 -25.06
N ALA A 100 2.20 10.97 -26.10
CA ALA A 100 2.52 9.53 -26.01
C ALA A 100 3.89 9.22 -25.38
N ILE A 101 4.89 10.07 -25.61
CA ILE A 101 6.27 9.88 -25.10
C ILE A 101 6.46 10.34 -23.67
N THR A 102 5.63 11.25 -23.19
CA THR A 102 5.87 11.92 -21.90
C THR A 102 5.76 10.97 -20.71
N LEU A 103 4.96 9.91 -20.79
CA LEU A 103 4.87 8.88 -19.74
C LEU A 103 6.06 7.90 -19.80
N PRO A 104 6.39 7.27 -20.95
CA PRO A 104 7.64 6.51 -21.10
C PRO A 104 8.88 7.29 -20.69
N ASN A 105 8.96 8.58 -21.04
CA ASN A 105 10.05 9.45 -20.64
C ASN A 105 10.20 9.56 -19.13
N ALA A 106 9.10 9.78 -18.41
CA ALA A 106 9.11 9.85 -16.96
C ALA A 106 9.53 8.53 -16.32
N ALA A 107 9.03 7.40 -16.84
CA ALA A 107 9.36 6.06 -16.35
C ALA A 107 10.83 5.72 -16.57
N VAL A 108 11.36 5.95 -17.79
CA VAL A 108 12.77 5.69 -18.13
C VAL A 108 13.70 6.57 -17.31
N ALA A 109 13.41 7.87 -17.24
CA ALA A 109 14.22 8.80 -16.46
C ALA A 109 14.22 8.46 -14.97
N PHE A 110 13.05 8.19 -14.39
CA PHE A 110 12.95 7.79 -13.00
C PHE A 110 13.70 6.47 -12.73
N GLY A 111 13.60 5.49 -13.63
CA GLY A 111 14.33 4.23 -13.53
C GLY A 111 15.85 4.44 -13.48
N PHE A 112 16.41 5.25 -14.37
CA PHE A 112 17.84 5.57 -14.32
C PHE A 112 18.24 6.37 -13.08
N SER A 113 17.45 7.37 -12.69
CA SER A 113 17.70 8.13 -11.46
C SER A 113 17.69 7.22 -10.24
N TYR A 114 16.73 6.28 -10.15
CA TYR A 114 16.65 5.30 -9.09
C TYR A 114 17.88 4.39 -9.06
N THR A 115 18.30 3.83 -10.20
CA THR A 115 19.50 2.98 -10.27
C THR A 115 20.75 3.71 -9.79
N TRP A 116 20.92 4.97 -10.20
CA TRP A 116 22.07 5.77 -9.78
C TRP A 116 22.07 6.11 -8.29
N LEU A 117 20.90 6.49 -7.74
CA LEU A 117 20.76 6.79 -6.32
C LEU A 117 20.92 5.54 -5.45
N TYR A 118 20.46 4.39 -5.94
CA TYR A 118 20.67 3.10 -5.29
C TYR A 118 22.16 2.74 -5.22
N ASN A 119 22.91 2.95 -6.31
CA ASN A 119 24.35 2.70 -6.33
C ASN A 119 25.13 3.63 -5.37
N LEU A 120 24.62 4.85 -5.10
CA LEU A 120 25.19 5.77 -4.11
C LEU A 120 24.84 5.42 -2.66
N GLN A 121 24.04 4.38 -2.41
CA GLN A 121 23.40 4.11 -1.11
C GLN A 121 22.57 5.30 -0.60
N TRP A 122 22.07 6.13 -1.53
CA TRP A 122 21.24 7.30 -1.27
C TRP A 122 19.78 6.98 -1.55
N ASP A 123 19.31 5.80 -1.14
CA ASP A 123 17.99 5.26 -1.45
C ASP A 123 16.86 6.24 -1.10
N ASN A 124 17.00 6.95 0.02
CA ASN A 124 16.04 7.96 0.47
C ASN A 124 15.87 9.13 -0.50
N TRP A 125 16.88 9.47 -1.31
CA TRP A 125 16.83 10.57 -2.28
C TRP A 125 16.01 10.24 -3.53
N SER A 126 15.72 8.95 -3.77
CA SER A 126 14.81 8.54 -4.86
C SER A 126 13.41 9.13 -4.69
N SER A 127 12.97 9.27 -3.43
CA SER A 127 11.73 9.96 -3.08
C SER A 127 11.75 11.45 -3.46
N ALA A 128 12.89 12.13 -3.27
CA ALA A 128 13.04 13.54 -3.64
C ALA A 128 12.96 13.73 -5.16
N VAL A 129 13.52 12.80 -5.94
CA VAL A 129 13.36 12.79 -7.41
C VAL A 129 11.88 12.61 -7.77
N SER A 130 11.19 11.64 -7.16
CA SER A 130 9.76 11.43 -7.37
C SER A 130 8.92 12.68 -7.06
N ILE A 131 9.18 13.35 -5.93
CA ILE A 131 8.53 14.62 -5.54
C ILE A 131 8.83 15.72 -6.57
N SER A 132 10.07 15.84 -7.02
CA SER A 132 10.46 16.85 -8.02
C SER A 132 9.72 16.65 -9.35
N TYR A 133 9.50 15.40 -9.76
CA TYR A 133 8.76 15.06 -10.98
C TYR A 133 7.28 15.41 -10.80
N ALA A 134 6.69 15.05 -9.65
CA ALA A 134 5.33 15.42 -9.33
C ALA A 134 5.12 16.95 -9.31
N ALA A 135 6.06 17.69 -8.71
CA ALA A 135 6.04 19.14 -8.66
C ALA A 135 6.15 19.76 -10.07
N LEU A 136 7.04 19.24 -10.93
CA LEU A 136 7.14 19.71 -12.32
C LEU A 136 5.85 19.49 -13.10
N PHE A 137 5.24 18.30 -13.00
CA PHE A 137 3.96 18.02 -13.66
C PHE A 137 2.84 18.91 -13.12
N GLY A 138 2.77 19.11 -11.80
CA GLY A 138 1.81 20.02 -11.17
C GLY A 138 1.99 21.49 -11.60
N ALA A 139 3.24 21.96 -11.66
CA ALA A 139 3.56 23.30 -12.12
C ALA A 139 3.16 23.50 -13.59
N LEU A 140 3.46 22.54 -14.48
CA LEU A 140 3.02 22.58 -15.87
C LEU A 140 1.50 22.57 -16.00
N ALA A 141 0.79 21.79 -15.17
CA ALA A 141 -0.67 21.78 -15.15
C ALA A 141 -1.23 23.14 -14.75
N ALA A 142 -0.67 23.76 -13.71
CA ALA A 142 -1.07 25.10 -13.26
C ALA A 142 -0.80 26.17 -14.33
N ILE A 143 0.38 26.13 -14.97
CA ILE A 143 0.73 27.07 -16.04
C ILE A 143 -0.23 26.94 -17.23
N ILE A 144 -0.56 25.71 -17.65
CA ILE A 144 -1.53 25.49 -18.74
C ILE A 144 -2.92 25.92 -18.32
N HIS A 145 -3.36 25.64 -17.09
CA HIS A 145 -4.66 26.07 -16.60
C HIS A 145 -4.80 27.61 -16.63
N LEU A 146 -3.73 28.34 -16.27
CA LEU A 146 -3.71 29.80 -16.30
C LEU A 146 -3.65 30.39 -17.72
N ARG A 147 -2.98 29.73 -18.66
CA ARG A 147 -2.73 30.28 -20.02
C ARG A 147 -3.68 29.76 -21.11
N ASN A 148 -4.13 28.52 -20.97
CA ASN A 148 -4.97 27.80 -21.93
C ASN A 148 -5.90 26.80 -21.22
N PRO A 149 -6.90 27.28 -20.46
CA PRO A 149 -7.81 26.43 -19.68
C PRO A 149 -8.67 25.51 -20.54
N GLU A 150 -8.81 25.79 -21.84
CA GLU A 150 -9.56 24.96 -22.78
C GLU A 150 -8.87 23.63 -23.07
N ASN A 151 -7.54 23.55 -22.91
CA ASN A 151 -6.80 22.30 -23.11
C ASN A 151 -6.90 21.37 -21.89
N ARG A 152 -8.13 20.92 -21.60
CA ARG A 152 -8.44 20.01 -20.48
C ARG A 152 -7.65 18.70 -20.57
N THR A 153 -7.44 18.18 -21.77
CA THR A 153 -6.67 16.94 -21.99
C THR A 153 -5.26 17.05 -21.44
N ALA A 154 -4.55 18.13 -21.74
CA ALA A 154 -3.19 18.33 -21.24
C ALA A 154 -3.15 18.47 -19.71
N ILE A 155 -4.09 19.22 -19.12
CA ILE A 155 -4.20 19.43 -17.67
C ILE A 155 -4.45 18.11 -16.96
N VAL A 156 -5.44 17.33 -17.41
CA VAL A 156 -5.79 16.04 -16.80
C VAL A 156 -4.61 15.05 -16.87
N LEU A 157 -3.92 14.99 -18.01
CA LEU A 157 -2.75 14.11 -18.16
C LEU A 157 -1.59 14.51 -17.23
N LEU A 158 -1.35 15.80 -17.03
CA LEU A 158 -0.31 16.29 -16.12
C LEU A 158 -0.68 16.05 -14.66
N LEU A 159 -1.91 16.33 -14.26
CA LEU A 159 -2.39 16.05 -12.91
C LEU A 159 -2.39 14.55 -12.60
N GLY A 160 -2.77 13.71 -13.57
CA GLY A 160 -2.70 12.25 -13.43
C GLY A 160 -1.27 11.76 -13.18
N LYS A 161 -0.28 12.29 -13.90
CA LYS A 161 1.14 11.96 -13.67
C LYS A 161 1.68 12.52 -12.35
N ALA A 162 1.31 13.75 -11.99
CA ALA A 162 1.69 14.32 -10.70
C ALA A 162 1.18 13.44 -9.56
N SER A 163 -0.09 13.02 -9.65
CA SER A 163 -0.71 12.10 -8.70
C SER A 163 0.01 10.75 -8.66
N LEU A 164 0.34 10.17 -9.82
CA LEU A 164 1.11 8.92 -9.92
C LEU A 164 2.44 9.00 -9.16
N PHE A 165 3.24 10.05 -9.38
CA PHE A 165 4.52 10.22 -8.69
C PHE A 165 4.34 10.54 -7.20
N LEU A 166 3.30 11.25 -6.79
CA LEU A 166 2.99 11.42 -5.37
C LEU A 166 2.66 10.09 -4.69
N VAL A 167 1.89 9.22 -5.35
CA VAL A 167 1.62 7.85 -4.86
C VAL A 167 2.91 7.04 -4.77
N LEU A 168 3.76 7.09 -5.79
CA LEU A 168 5.07 6.41 -5.78
C LEU A 168 6.03 6.95 -4.72
N THR A 169 5.90 8.23 -4.35
CA THR A 169 6.77 8.85 -3.35
C THR A 169 6.64 8.18 -1.99
N VAL A 170 5.44 7.74 -1.61
CA VAL A 170 5.22 7.21 -0.25
C VAL A 170 5.98 5.91 -0.01
N PRO A 171 5.90 4.88 -0.88
CA PRO A 171 6.74 3.69 -0.73
C PRO A 171 8.26 3.95 -0.81
N LEU A 172 8.69 5.05 -1.44
CA LEU A 172 10.10 5.43 -1.52
C LEU A 172 10.57 6.17 -0.25
N LEU A 173 9.68 6.92 0.41
CA LEU A 173 9.98 7.61 1.66
C LEU A 173 10.02 6.67 2.86
N VAL A 174 9.24 5.61 2.81
CA VAL A 174 9.02 4.76 3.98
C VAL A 174 9.32 3.31 3.66
N SER A 175 10.18 2.69 4.46
CA SER A 175 10.60 1.30 4.31
C SER A 175 9.72 0.32 5.11
N GLY A 176 9.73 -0.94 4.69
CA GLY A 176 9.14 -2.06 5.44
C GLY A 176 7.61 -2.00 5.58
N ASN A 177 7.15 -2.07 6.83
CA ASN A 177 5.74 -2.21 7.21
C ASN A 177 4.87 -0.99 6.86
N TRP A 178 5.49 0.17 6.70
CA TRP A 178 4.78 1.40 6.35
C TRP A 178 4.22 1.39 4.92
N ILE A 179 4.84 0.65 4.01
CA ILE A 179 4.30 0.43 2.66
C ILE A 179 2.95 -0.29 2.74
N THR A 180 2.85 -1.29 3.62
CA THR A 180 1.62 -2.06 3.81
C THR A 180 0.53 -1.22 4.47
N LEU A 181 0.90 -0.37 5.44
CA LEU A 181 -0.01 0.62 6.02
C LEU A 181 -0.61 1.48 4.90
N PHE A 182 0.23 1.98 4.00
CA PHE A 182 -0.23 2.80 2.88
C PHE A 182 -1.15 2.04 1.92
N TRP A 183 -0.82 0.80 1.54
CA TRP A 183 -1.70 0.00 0.68
C TRP A 183 -3.07 -0.28 1.31
N PHE A 184 -3.13 -0.51 2.64
CA PHE A 184 -4.40 -0.64 3.35
C PHE A 184 -5.23 0.64 3.32
N LEU A 185 -4.61 1.82 3.46
CA LEU A 185 -5.31 3.11 3.36
C LEU A 185 -5.74 3.40 1.93
N GLU A 186 -4.86 3.16 0.95
CA GLU A 186 -5.13 3.34 -0.47
C GLU A 186 -6.29 2.45 -0.93
N ALA A 187 -6.34 1.20 -0.47
CA ALA A 187 -7.45 0.29 -0.75
C ALA A 187 -8.79 0.88 -0.26
N VAL A 188 -8.84 1.50 0.92
CA VAL A 188 -10.06 2.13 1.46
C VAL A 188 -10.46 3.34 0.63
N VAL A 189 -9.50 4.19 0.25
CA VAL A 189 -9.75 5.36 -0.61
C VAL A 189 -10.27 4.92 -1.97
N LEU A 190 -9.62 3.95 -2.60
CA LEU A 190 -10.00 3.41 -3.91
C LEU A 190 -11.39 2.76 -3.88
N LEU A 191 -11.71 2.04 -2.81
CA LEU A 191 -13.07 1.52 -2.58
C LEU A 191 -14.05 2.69 -2.49
N GLY A 192 -13.75 3.72 -1.70
CA GLY A 192 -14.56 4.92 -1.55
C GLY A 192 -14.85 5.60 -2.89
N ILE A 193 -13.84 5.73 -3.75
CA ILE A 193 -13.97 6.27 -5.12
C ILE A 193 -14.87 5.37 -5.97
N GLY A 194 -14.64 4.05 -5.98
CA GLY A 194 -15.46 3.11 -6.74
C GLY A 194 -16.94 3.14 -6.33
N LEU A 195 -17.19 3.22 -5.02
CA LEU A 195 -18.54 3.35 -4.48
C LEU A 195 -19.18 4.71 -4.81
N ALA A 196 -18.41 5.80 -4.76
CA ALA A 196 -18.89 7.14 -5.06
C ALA A 196 -19.23 7.31 -6.55
N LEU A 197 -18.40 6.75 -7.44
CA LEU A 197 -18.61 6.79 -8.89
C LEU A 197 -19.61 5.72 -9.38
N LYS A 198 -19.99 4.77 -8.51
CA LYS A 198 -20.84 3.60 -8.85
C LYS A 198 -20.23 2.73 -9.96
N GLU A 199 -18.90 2.66 -9.99
CA GLU A 199 -18.14 1.90 -10.97
C GLU A 199 -17.55 0.63 -10.37
N ARG A 200 -17.63 -0.48 -11.08
CA ARG A 200 -17.17 -1.79 -10.57
C ARG A 200 -15.65 -1.95 -10.60
N LEU A 201 -14.98 -1.34 -11.59
CA LEU A 201 -13.56 -1.54 -11.78
C LEU A 201 -12.71 -1.04 -10.60
N PRO A 202 -12.92 0.17 -10.03
CA PRO A 202 -12.18 0.61 -8.85
C PRO A 202 -12.52 -0.21 -7.59
N VAL A 203 -13.75 -0.71 -7.46
CA VAL A 203 -14.12 -1.62 -6.35
C VAL A 203 -13.37 -2.95 -6.44
N LEU A 204 -13.25 -3.52 -7.64
CA LEU A 204 -12.44 -4.72 -7.87
C LEU A 204 -10.96 -4.45 -7.59
N GLY A 205 -10.42 -3.33 -8.07
CA GLY A 205 -9.04 -2.91 -7.78
C GLY A 205 -8.78 -2.74 -6.28
N ALA A 206 -9.69 -2.10 -5.56
CA ALA A 206 -9.62 -1.93 -4.11
C ALA A 206 -9.66 -3.28 -3.36
N THR A 207 -10.52 -4.20 -3.81
CA THR A 207 -10.63 -5.54 -3.22
C THR A 207 -9.37 -6.36 -3.45
N ALA A 208 -8.80 -6.30 -4.65
CA ALA A 208 -7.53 -6.95 -4.98
C ALA A 208 -6.37 -6.35 -4.17
N LEU A 209 -6.31 -5.02 -4.05
CA LEU A 209 -5.29 -4.35 -3.26
C LEU A 209 -5.40 -4.68 -1.76
N LEU A 210 -6.61 -4.77 -1.21
CA LEU A 210 -6.82 -5.23 0.16
C LEU A 210 -6.30 -6.66 0.36
N ALA A 211 -6.62 -7.58 -0.56
CA ALA A 211 -6.16 -8.96 -0.51
C ALA A 211 -4.63 -9.06 -0.61
N LEU A 212 -4.02 -8.29 -1.50
CA LEU A 212 -2.56 -8.18 -1.61
C LEU A 212 -1.92 -7.62 -0.34
N SER A 213 -2.54 -6.61 0.28
CA SER A 213 -2.05 -6.01 1.53
C SER A 213 -2.09 -7.00 2.69
N ILE A 214 -3.16 -7.79 2.80
CA ILE A 214 -3.26 -8.87 3.80
C ILE A 214 -2.22 -9.95 3.53
N GLY A 215 -2.05 -10.35 2.27
CA GLY A 215 -1.05 -11.34 1.87
C GLY A 215 0.38 -10.89 2.21
N LYS A 216 0.73 -9.64 1.85
CA LYS A 216 2.03 -9.04 2.19
C LYS A 216 2.23 -8.94 3.70
N LEU A 217 1.20 -8.51 4.44
CA LEU A 217 1.26 -8.40 5.90
C LEU A 217 1.71 -9.72 6.51
N PHE A 218 1.02 -10.84 6.21
CA PHE A 218 1.35 -12.13 6.82
C PHE A 218 2.58 -12.83 6.26
N TYR A 219 2.90 -12.62 4.98
CA TYR A 219 4.02 -13.31 4.33
C TYR A 219 5.39 -12.66 4.60
N HIS A 220 5.44 -11.33 4.68
CA HIS A 220 6.71 -10.59 4.77
C HIS A 220 6.77 -9.68 5.99
N ASP A 221 5.80 -8.77 6.16
CA ASP A 221 5.93 -7.76 7.20
C ASP A 221 5.77 -8.33 8.60
N TYR A 222 5.04 -9.43 8.74
CA TYR A 222 4.74 -10.04 10.02
C TYR A 222 5.97 -10.69 10.67
N SER A 223 6.87 -11.31 9.88
CA SER A 223 8.15 -11.78 10.41
C SER A 223 9.01 -10.61 10.86
N ASP A 224 9.05 -9.54 10.07
CA ASP A 224 9.86 -8.36 10.37
C ASP A 224 9.33 -7.63 11.61
N LEU A 225 8.01 -7.42 11.72
CA LEU A 225 7.38 -6.66 12.82
C LEU A 225 7.55 -7.31 14.20
N TYR A 226 7.73 -8.62 14.26
CA TYR A 226 7.88 -9.39 15.50
C TYR A 226 9.30 -9.98 15.67
N GLY A 227 10.20 -9.73 14.72
CA GLY A 227 11.58 -10.23 14.76
C GLY A 227 11.71 -11.74 14.58
N PHE A 228 10.75 -12.40 13.93
CA PHE A 228 10.81 -13.86 13.71
C PHE A 228 11.88 -14.20 12.65
N SER A 229 12.90 -14.99 13.03
CA SER A 229 13.82 -15.60 12.07
C SER A 229 13.20 -16.83 11.40
N GLU A 230 13.70 -17.23 10.21
CA GLU A 230 13.27 -18.44 9.48
C GLU A 230 13.35 -19.75 10.31
N ARG A 231 14.02 -19.72 11.47
CA ARG A 231 14.15 -20.85 12.41
C ARG A 231 13.30 -20.72 13.68
N LEU A 232 12.33 -19.80 13.73
CA LEU A 232 11.39 -19.63 14.86
C LEU A 232 12.07 -19.35 16.21
N VAL A 233 13.30 -18.86 16.21
CA VAL A 233 14.05 -18.51 17.42
C VAL A 233 14.75 -17.16 17.19
N TYR A 234 14.04 -16.07 17.49
CA TYR A 234 14.55 -14.89 18.19
C TYR A 234 13.36 -13.96 18.53
N PHE A 235 13.37 -13.37 19.73
CA PHE A 235 12.46 -12.32 20.16
C PHE A 235 13.34 -11.09 20.44
N ASP A 236 13.25 -10.02 19.65
CA ASP A 236 13.88 -8.72 19.97
C ASP A 236 13.17 -7.98 21.13
N GLY A 237 12.42 -8.74 21.93
CA GLY A 237 11.46 -8.25 22.92
C GLY A 237 10.17 -7.73 22.28
N TYR A 238 9.08 -7.78 23.04
CA TYR A 238 7.74 -7.27 22.71
C TYR A 238 7.76 -5.81 22.29
N SER A 239 8.71 -5.03 22.82
CA SER A 239 8.88 -3.61 22.51
C SER A 239 9.46 -3.34 21.11
N TYR A 240 9.98 -4.35 20.42
CA TYR A 240 10.53 -4.22 19.08
C TYR A 240 9.49 -3.69 18.09
N LEU A 241 9.83 -2.60 17.41
CA LEU A 241 8.98 -1.88 16.44
C LEU A 241 7.53 -1.65 16.92
N LEU A 242 7.30 -1.56 18.24
CA LEU A 242 5.95 -1.54 18.83
C LEU A 242 5.01 -0.53 18.15
N TRP A 243 5.48 0.69 17.93
CA TRP A 243 4.68 1.74 17.28
C TRP A 243 4.36 1.43 15.82
N GLY A 244 5.34 0.94 15.06
CA GLY A 244 5.13 0.53 13.67
C GLY A 244 4.17 -0.66 13.57
N ARG A 245 4.33 -1.63 14.48
CA ARG A 245 3.48 -2.81 14.59
C ARG A 245 2.03 -2.47 14.92
N LEU A 246 1.81 -1.69 15.97
CA LEU A 246 0.48 -1.22 16.36
C LEU A 246 -0.17 -0.39 15.25
N ALA A 247 0.57 0.51 14.61
CA ALA A 247 0.04 1.30 13.50
C ALA A 247 -0.38 0.42 12.32
N THR A 248 0.44 -0.57 11.93
CA THR A 248 0.12 -1.51 10.85
C THR A 248 -1.10 -2.36 11.20
N ILE A 249 -1.18 -2.89 12.43
CA ILE A 249 -2.30 -3.71 12.91
C ILE A 249 -3.60 -2.91 12.93
N LEU A 250 -3.59 -1.73 13.54
CA LEU A 250 -4.76 -0.86 13.66
C LEU A 250 -5.24 -0.44 12.27
N THR A 251 -4.32 -0.18 11.34
CA THR A 251 -4.68 0.17 9.96
C THR A 251 -5.26 -1.02 9.22
N ALA A 252 -4.68 -2.22 9.34
CA ALA A 252 -5.18 -3.42 8.67
C ALA A 252 -6.60 -3.81 9.17
N VAL A 253 -6.79 -3.84 10.49
CA VAL A 253 -8.09 -4.11 11.13
C VAL A 253 -9.09 -2.98 10.82
N GLY A 254 -8.66 -1.71 10.91
CA GLY A 254 -9.49 -0.55 10.61
C GLY A 254 -9.93 -0.51 9.14
N SER A 255 -9.05 -0.83 8.20
CA SER A 255 -9.36 -0.88 6.78
C SER A 255 -10.33 -2.01 6.45
N THR A 256 -10.16 -3.22 6.99
CA THR A 256 -11.13 -4.31 6.76
C THR A 256 -12.51 -4.01 7.34
N PHE A 257 -12.57 -3.35 8.51
CA PHE A 257 -13.81 -2.83 9.06
C PHE A 257 -14.44 -1.75 8.15
N ALA A 258 -13.64 -0.78 7.70
CA ALA A 258 -14.09 0.28 6.80
C ALA A 258 -14.63 -0.30 5.48
N PHE A 259 -14.02 -1.35 4.93
CA PHE A 259 -14.53 -2.06 3.75
C PHE A 259 -15.93 -2.63 3.99
N ALA A 260 -16.12 -3.33 5.11
CA ALA A 260 -17.42 -3.88 5.50
C ALA A 260 -18.49 -2.78 5.64
N GLU A 261 -18.17 -1.68 6.32
CA GLU A 261 -19.09 -0.56 6.54
C GLU A 261 -19.40 0.22 5.26
N LEU A 262 -18.40 0.49 4.42
CA LEU A 262 -18.58 1.24 3.19
C LEU A 262 -19.39 0.47 2.15
N VAL A 263 -19.09 -0.81 1.94
CA VAL A 263 -19.87 -1.65 1.03
C VAL A 263 -21.29 -1.86 1.56
N SER A 264 -21.44 -2.08 2.87
CA SER A 264 -22.77 -2.24 3.45
C SER A 264 -23.61 -0.98 3.36
N LYS A 265 -23.06 0.22 3.53
CA LYS A 265 -23.84 1.48 3.51
C LYS A 265 -24.01 2.09 2.12
N LYS A 266 -22.99 1.99 1.26
CA LYS A 266 -22.92 2.72 -0.02
C LYS A 266 -22.87 1.81 -1.26
N GLY A 267 -22.78 0.49 -1.07
CA GLY A 267 -22.65 -0.49 -2.16
C GLY A 267 -23.94 -0.90 -2.84
N GLU A 268 -24.99 -0.07 -2.85
CA GLU A 268 -26.30 -0.44 -3.43
C GLU A 268 -26.23 -0.86 -4.90
N PHE A 269 -25.41 -0.17 -5.70
CA PHE A 269 -25.24 -0.47 -7.13
C PHE A 269 -24.59 -1.84 -7.41
N LEU A 270 -23.97 -2.47 -6.40
CA LEU A 270 -23.36 -3.80 -6.51
C LEU A 270 -24.41 -4.92 -6.54
N GLY A 271 -25.69 -4.61 -6.28
CA GLY A 271 -26.79 -5.58 -6.33
C GLY A 271 -26.58 -6.75 -5.37
N GLU A 272 -26.75 -7.98 -5.87
CA GLU A 272 -26.58 -9.21 -5.09
C GLU A 272 -25.16 -9.36 -4.50
N SER A 273 -24.13 -8.88 -5.21
CA SER A 273 -22.74 -8.95 -4.73
C SER A 273 -22.51 -8.16 -3.45
N ARG A 274 -23.31 -7.12 -3.16
CA ARG A 274 -23.20 -6.31 -1.93
C ARG A 274 -23.27 -7.15 -0.66
N LYS A 275 -24.24 -8.07 -0.57
CA LYS A 275 -24.45 -8.91 0.62
C LYS A 275 -23.28 -9.86 0.83
N THR A 276 -22.85 -10.53 -0.23
CA THR A 276 -21.70 -11.45 -0.22
C THR A 276 -20.42 -10.73 0.16
N MET A 277 -20.13 -9.58 -0.46
CA MET A 277 -18.93 -8.77 -0.17
C MET A 277 -18.96 -8.23 1.26
N THR A 278 -20.11 -7.72 1.74
CA THR A 278 -20.26 -7.25 3.12
C THR A 278 -19.97 -8.38 4.11
N SER A 279 -20.56 -9.55 3.90
CA SER A 279 -20.32 -10.72 4.76
C SER A 279 -18.87 -11.16 4.72
N LEU A 280 -18.24 -11.16 3.55
CA LEU A 280 -16.84 -11.53 3.38
C LEU A 280 -15.93 -10.56 4.14
N PHE A 281 -16.12 -9.25 4.01
CA PHE A 281 -15.29 -8.27 4.72
C PHE A 281 -15.54 -8.26 6.23
N GLN A 282 -16.77 -8.51 6.70
CA GLN A 282 -17.05 -8.70 8.13
C GLN A 282 -16.35 -9.94 8.70
N THR A 283 -16.35 -11.05 7.95
CA THR A 283 -15.62 -12.26 8.34
C THR A 283 -14.11 -12.00 8.34
N LEU A 284 -13.56 -11.35 7.31
CA LEU A 284 -12.15 -11.00 7.25
C LEU A 284 -11.73 -10.09 8.41
N PHE A 285 -12.54 -9.06 8.74
CA PHE A 285 -12.32 -8.22 9.91
C PHE A 285 -12.27 -9.04 11.20
N GLY A 286 -13.25 -9.92 11.43
CA GLY A 286 -13.30 -10.76 12.62
C GLY A 286 -12.12 -11.73 12.73
N VAL A 287 -11.74 -12.38 11.62
CA VAL A 287 -10.59 -13.28 11.56
C VAL A 287 -9.29 -12.52 11.80
N LEU A 288 -9.09 -11.38 11.14
CA LEU A 288 -7.88 -10.58 11.26
C LEU A 288 -7.73 -10.06 12.70
N LEU A 289 -8.80 -9.50 13.28
CA LEU A 289 -8.81 -9.04 14.66
C LEU A 289 -8.48 -10.18 15.63
N PHE A 290 -9.10 -11.36 15.48
CA PHE A 290 -8.85 -12.51 16.34
C PHE A 290 -7.40 -12.98 16.25
N THR A 291 -6.88 -13.16 15.03
CA THR A 291 -5.52 -13.62 14.77
C THR A 291 -4.50 -12.65 15.36
N THR A 292 -4.65 -11.35 15.11
CA THR A 292 -3.72 -10.35 15.61
C THR A 292 -3.75 -10.22 17.13
N LEU A 293 -4.92 -10.29 17.78
CA LEU A 293 -5.00 -10.28 19.24
C LEU A 293 -4.33 -11.51 19.86
N ASN A 294 -4.49 -12.69 19.23
CA ASN A 294 -3.82 -13.92 19.68
C ASN A 294 -2.31 -13.76 19.66
N ILE A 295 -1.80 -13.22 18.56
CA ILE A 295 -0.38 -12.98 18.36
C ILE A 295 0.16 -11.99 19.40
N GLU A 296 -0.49 -10.85 19.58
CA GLU A 296 -0.05 -9.81 20.52
C GLU A 296 -0.07 -10.36 21.95
N THR A 297 -1.09 -11.17 22.28
CA THR A 297 -1.18 -11.84 23.58
C THR A 297 -0.05 -12.86 23.76
N VAL A 298 0.19 -13.72 22.75
CA VAL A 298 1.29 -14.70 22.80
C VAL A 298 2.63 -14.01 23.00
N THR A 299 2.91 -12.97 22.22
CA THR A 299 4.20 -12.28 22.21
C THR A 299 4.45 -11.50 23.49
N PHE A 300 3.43 -10.84 24.04
CA PHE A 300 3.51 -10.16 25.33
C PHE A 300 3.75 -11.14 26.48
N PHE A 301 2.90 -12.17 26.59
CA PHE A 301 2.99 -13.10 27.71
C PHE A 301 4.20 -14.03 27.59
N SER A 302 4.68 -14.37 26.39
CA SER A 302 5.91 -15.17 26.23
C SER A 302 7.14 -14.47 26.81
N GLU A 303 7.18 -13.13 26.78
CA GLU A 303 8.31 -12.38 27.33
C GLU A 303 8.13 -12.07 28.82
N TYR A 304 6.99 -11.52 29.22
CA TYR A 304 6.82 -11.00 30.58
C TYR A 304 6.29 -12.03 31.59
N TYR A 305 5.44 -12.96 31.14
CA TYR A 305 4.71 -13.89 32.03
C TYR A 305 4.51 -15.26 31.35
N PRO A 306 5.60 -16.01 31.05
CA PRO A 306 5.53 -17.21 30.21
C PRO A 306 4.59 -18.28 30.78
N ASP A 307 4.58 -18.45 32.11
CA ASP A 307 3.71 -19.42 32.80
C ASP A 307 2.21 -19.09 32.68
N SER A 308 1.88 -17.82 32.41
CA SER A 308 0.50 -17.35 32.25
C SER A 308 0.05 -17.24 30.79
N ARG A 309 0.93 -17.55 29.83
CA ARG A 309 0.66 -17.41 28.39
C ARG A 309 -0.58 -18.19 27.96
N ASP A 310 -0.67 -19.48 28.28
CA ASP A 310 -1.76 -20.32 27.80
C ASP A 310 -3.11 -19.94 28.42
N ALA A 311 -3.10 -19.58 29.71
CA ALA A 311 -4.26 -19.07 30.42
C ALA A 311 -4.75 -17.72 29.83
N SER A 312 -3.82 -16.82 29.49
CA SER A 312 -4.15 -15.52 28.89
C SER A 312 -4.85 -15.66 27.53
N LEU A 313 -4.48 -16.65 26.71
CA LEU A 313 -5.17 -16.96 25.46
C LEU A 313 -6.59 -17.46 25.70
N SER A 314 -6.81 -18.28 26.72
CA SER A 314 -8.14 -18.78 27.06
C SER A 314 -9.06 -17.66 27.57
N VAL A 315 -8.50 -16.70 28.32
CA VAL A 315 -9.21 -15.46 28.69
C VAL A 315 -9.57 -14.64 27.43
N LEU A 316 -8.61 -14.43 26.53
CA LEU A 316 -8.83 -13.71 25.28
C LEU A 316 -9.96 -14.35 24.45
N TRP A 317 -9.92 -15.68 24.25
CA TRP A 317 -10.93 -16.38 23.45
C TRP A 317 -12.31 -16.32 24.08
N THR A 318 -12.37 -16.36 25.42
CA THR A 318 -13.63 -16.19 26.15
C THR A 318 -14.20 -14.80 25.95
N LEU A 319 -13.39 -13.75 26.12
CA LEU A 319 -13.80 -12.37 25.88
C LEU A 319 -14.25 -12.15 24.44
N PHE A 320 -13.50 -12.71 23.47
CA PHE A 320 -13.84 -12.64 22.05
C PHE A 320 -15.16 -13.35 21.75
N SER A 321 -15.40 -14.54 22.31
CA SER A 321 -16.66 -15.26 22.16
C SER A 321 -17.84 -14.47 22.75
N VAL A 322 -17.70 -13.91 23.95
CA VAL A 322 -18.73 -13.06 24.58
C VAL A 322 -19.02 -11.83 23.71
N GLY A 323 -17.99 -11.20 23.13
CA GLY A 323 -18.13 -10.11 22.17
C GLY A 323 -18.91 -10.51 20.92
N LEU A 324 -18.51 -11.61 20.27
CA LEU A 324 -19.21 -12.18 19.10
C LEU A 324 -20.66 -12.54 19.41
N MET A 325 -20.93 -13.10 20.58
CA MET A 325 -22.27 -13.45 21.04
C MET A 325 -23.13 -12.20 21.18
N SER A 326 -22.60 -11.17 21.86
CA SER A 326 -23.28 -9.89 22.07
C SER A 326 -23.61 -9.21 20.74
N LEU A 327 -22.64 -9.12 19.82
CA LEU A 327 -22.86 -8.59 18.46
C LEU A 327 -23.86 -9.45 17.66
N GLY A 328 -23.79 -10.77 17.81
CA GLY A 328 -24.70 -11.71 17.14
C GLY A 328 -26.16 -11.57 17.59
N PHE A 329 -26.40 -11.20 18.85
CA PHE A 329 -27.73 -10.87 19.36
C PHE A 329 -28.18 -9.46 18.96
N LEU A 330 -27.30 -8.46 19.06
CA LEU A 330 -27.60 -7.07 18.69
C LEU A 330 -27.99 -6.95 17.21
N ASP A 331 -27.26 -7.62 16.32
CA ASP A 331 -27.51 -7.61 14.87
C ASP A 331 -28.44 -8.73 14.40
N ASN A 332 -28.92 -9.60 15.31
CA ASN A 332 -29.67 -10.83 15.01
C ASN A 332 -29.01 -11.76 13.96
N LYS A 333 -27.66 -11.80 13.91
CA LYS A 333 -26.89 -12.63 13.00
C LYS A 333 -26.69 -14.03 13.58
N LYS A 334 -27.47 -15.01 13.10
CA LYS A 334 -27.31 -16.44 13.47
C LYS A 334 -25.87 -16.96 13.32
N PRO A 335 -25.11 -16.63 12.26
CA PRO A 335 -23.73 -17.11 12.11
C PRO A 335 -22.81 -16.67 13.24
N LEU A 336 -22.90 -15.40 13.69
CA LEU A 336 -22.10 -14.88 14.81
C LEU A 336 -22.42 -15.58 16.13
N ARG A 337 -23.71 -15.88 16.36
CA ARG A 337 -24.15 -16.63 17.54
C ARG A 337 -23.65 -18.08 17.51
N SER A 338 -23.69 -18.74 16.36
CA SER A 338 -23.15 -20.09 16.22
C SER A 338 -21.63 -20.12 16.41
N LEU A 339 -20.92 -19.15 15.83
CA LEU A 339 -19.46 -19.06 15.92
C LEU A 339 -19.00 -18.77 17.36
N SER A 340 -19.69 -17.88 18.07
CA SER A 340 -19.39 -17.60 19.49
C SER A 340 -19.56 -18.84 20.36
N ILE A 341 -20.66 -19.59 20.21
CA ILE A 341 -20.88 -20.84 20.95
C ILE A 341 -19.78 -21.86 20.63
N ALA A 342 -19.43 -22.02 19.36
CA ALA A 342 -18.36 -22.93 18.95
C ALA A 342 -17.01 -22.54 19.56
N LEU A 343 -16.62 -21.26 19.46
CA LEU A 343 -15.38 -20.75 20.03
C LEU A 343 -15.36 -20.90 21.57
N PHE A 344 -16.48 -20.64 22.23
CA PHE A 344 -16.59 -20.81 23.68
C PHE A 344 -16.45 -22.28 24.09
N GLY A 345 -17.10 -23.20 23.36
CA GLY A 345 -16.97 -24.64 23.59
C GLY A 345 -15.53 -25.13 23.41
N VAL A 346 -14.85 -24.66 22.36
CA VAL A 346 -13.42 -24.96 22.12
C VAL A 346 -12.56 -24.40 23.25
N THR A 347 -12.85 -23.18 23.73
CA THR A 347 -12.11 -22.55 24.84
C THR A 347 -12.29 -23.34 26.14
N ALA A 348 -13.53 -23.72 26.47
CA ALA A 348 -13.81 -24.52 27.66
C ALA A 348 -13.13 -25.90 27.60
N ALA A 349 -13.16 -26.57 26.43
CA ALA A 349 -12.45 -27.82 26.23
C ALA A 349 -10.93 -27.64 26.38
N LYS A 350 -10.35 -26.58 25.77
CA LYS A 350 -8.93 -26.27 25.89
C LYS A 350 -8.51 -26.08 27.35
N VAL A 351 -9.28 -25.28 28.11
CA VAL A 351 -9.00 -25.01 29.53
C VAL A 351 -8.98 -26.32 30.32
N LEU A 352 -10.02 -27.15 30.19
CA LEU A 352 -10.15 -28.40 30.95
C LEU A 352 -9.09 -29.44 30.59
N LEU A 353 -8.71 -29.55 29.32
CA LEU A 353 -7.83 -30.60 28.82
C LEU A 353 -6.34 -30.23 28.89
N PHE A 354 -5.98 -28.97 28.63
CA PHE A 354 -4.59 -28.54 28.46
C PHE A 354 -4.13 -27.57 29.54
N ASP A 355 -4.92 -26.51 29.81
CA ASP A 355 -4.50 -25.46 30.75
C ASP A 355 -4.49 -25.98 32.20
N LEU A 356 -5.45 -26.81 32.60
CA LEU A 356 -5.51 -27.38 33.95
C LEU A 356 -4.43 -28.46 34.22
N ALA A 357 -3.90 -29.08 33.16
CA ALA A 357 -2.99 -30.22 33.28
C ALA A 357 -1.60 -29.81 33.83
N HIS A 358 -1.18 -28.58 33.56
CA HIS A 358 0.17 -28.07 33.87
C HIS A 358 0.20 -27.10 35.05
N VAL A 359 -0.93 -26.92 35.74
CA VAL A 359 -1.12 -25.89 36.77
C VAL A 359 -1.32 -26.52 38.15
N ASP A 360 -0.70 -25.93 39.18
CA ASP A 360 -0.79 -26.39 40.56
C ASP A 360 -2.23 -26.43 41.07
N THR A 361 -2.48 -27.33 42.03
CA THR A 361 -3.82 -27.61 42.57
C THR A 361 -4.65 -26.39 42.98
N PRO A 362 -4.12 -25.35 43.69
CA PRO A 362 -4.93 -24.19 44.06
C PRO A 362 -5.38 -23.36 42.85
N TYR A 363 -4.51 -23.17 41.85
CA TYR A 363 -4.84 -22.45 40.62
C TYR A 363 -5.80 -23.24 39.72
N ARG A 364 -5.73 -24.58 39.75
CA ARG A 364 -6.70 -25.47 39.07
C ARG A 364 -8.11 -25.25 39.61
N VAL A 365 -8.28 -25.16 40.93
CA VAL A 365 -9.58 -24.89 41.56
C VAL A 365 -10.08 -23.48 41.19
N LEU A 366 -9.20 -22.47 41.25
CA LEU A 366 -9.55 -21.11 40.87
C LEU A 366 -10.00 -21.00 39.40
N SER A 367 -9.28 -21.64 38.48
CA SER A 367 -9.61 -21.68 37.05
C SER A 367 -10.96 -22.35 36.78
N LEU A 368 -11.31 -23.40 37.53
CA LEU A 368 -12.63 -24.04 37.44
C LEU A 368 -13.76 -23.12 37.93
N ILE A 369 -13.53 -22.37 39.00
CA ILE A 369 -14.51 -21.38 39.50
C ILE A 369 -14.71 -20.28 38.45
N VAL A 370 -13.63 -19.71 37.91
CA VAL A 370 -13.69 -18.68 36.88
C VAL A 370 -14.42 -19.19 35.63
N LEU A 371 -14.08 -20.40 35.16
CA LEU A 371 -14.76 -21.05 34.04
C LEU A 371 -16.25 -21.25 34.32
N GLY A 372 -16.61 -21.69 35.53
CA GLY A 372 -18.00 -21.85 35.97
C GLY A 372 -18.78 -20.53 35.94
N VAL A 373 -18.19 -19.45 36.44
CA VAL A 373 -18.78 -18.09 36.37
C VAL A 373 -18.94 -17.64 34.92
N MET A 374 -17.96 -17.89 34.06
CA MET A 374 -18.03 -17.59 32.63
C MET A 374 -19.14 -18.37 31.91
N LEU A 375 -19.30 -19.66 32.22
CA LEU A 375 -20.38 -20.53 31.70
C LEU A 375 -21.76 -20.00 32.11
N ILE A 376 -21.93 -19.61 33.38
CA ILE A 376 -23.16 -19.00 33.88
C ILE A 376 -23.42 -17.67 33.16
N GLY A 377 -22.40 -16.83 32.99
CA GLY A 377 -22.49 -15.56 32.27
C GLY A 377 -22.91 -15.74 30.81
N ALA A 378 -22.31 -16.70 30.10
CA ALA A 378 -22.68 -17.03 28.72
C ALA A 378 -24.13 -17.54 28.62
N SER A 379 -24.54 -18.43 29.54
CA SER A 379 -25.92 -18.93 29.62
C SER A 379 -26.93 -17.80 29.89
N PHE A 380 -26.60 -16.91 30.84
CA PHE A 380 -27.40 -15.73 31.17
C PHE A 380 -27.53 -14.77 29.98
N LEU A 381 -26.43 -14.46 29.29
CA LEU A 381 -26.45 -13.63 28.08
C LEU A 381 -27.34 -14.25 27.01
N TYR A 382 -27.23 -15.56 26.79
CA TYR A 382 -28.07 -16.27 25.84
C TYR A 382 -29.56 -16.13 26.20
N HIS A 383 -29.92 -16.41 27.46
CA HIS A 383 -31.31 -16.33 27.92
C HIS A 383 -31.86 -14.90 27.89
N LYS A 384 -31.09 -13.91 28.35
CA LYS A 384 -31.49 -12.50 28.39
C LYS A 384 -31.77 -11.95 27.00
N PHE A 385 -30.99 -12.33 26.01
CA PHE A 385 -31.16 -11.85 24.63
C PHE A 385 -32.00 -12.79 23.75
N ALA A 386 -32.32 -14.00 24.22
CA ALA A 386 -33.21 -14.93 23.52
C ALA A 386 -34.63 -14.38 23.33
N GLY A 387 -35.17 -13.64 24.31
CA GLY A 387 -36.51 -13.03 24.22
C GLY A 387 -36.69 -12.08 23.02
N ARG A 388 -35.65 -11.30 22.68
CA ARG A 388 -35.67 -10.37 21.53
C ARG A 388 -35.76 -11.06 20.16
N ILE A 389 -35.44 -12.35 20.09
CA ILE A 389 -35.52 -13.13 18.85
C ILE A 389 -36.97 -13.55 18.57
N LEU A 390 -37.76 -13.81 19.62
CA LEU A 390 -39.14 -14.27 19.50
C LEU A 390 -40.08 -13.12 19.12
N GLU A 391 -39.98 -11.97 19.78
CA GLU A 391 -40.79 -10.78 19.44
C GLU A 391 -40.63 -10.33 17.98
N ARG A 392 -39.43 -10.40 17.41
CA ARG A 392 -39.18 -9.96 16.01
C ARG A 392 -39.64 -10.97 14.95
N ARG A 393 -39.95 -12.22 15.35
CA ARG A 393 -40.52 -13.26 14.48
C ARG A 393 -42.04 -13.21 14.41
N GLU A 394 -42.69 -12.53 15.35
CA GLU A 394 -44.14 -12.32 15.36
C GLU A 394 -44.56 -11.02 14.64
N VAL A 395 -43.61 -10.14 14.31
CA VAL A 395 -43.83 -8.82 13.66
C VAL A 395 -43.43 -8.80 12.17
N VAL A 396 -42.92 -9.92 11.64
CA VAL A 396 -42.65 -10.14 10.20
C VAL A 396 -43.50 -11.30 9.74
#